data_AF-A0A8S8YLR2-F1
#
_entry.id   AF-A0A8S8YLR2-F1
#
_cell.length_a   1.000
_cell.length_b   1.000
_cell.length_c   1.000
_cell.angle_alpha   90.00
_cell.angle_beta   90.00
_cell.angle_gamma   90.00
#
_symmetry.space_group_name_H-M   'P 1'
#
loop_
_entity.id
_entity.type
_entity.pdbx_description
1 polymer ?
#
loop_
_entity_poly.entity_id
_entity_poly.type
_entity_poly.pdbx_seq_one_letter_code
_entity_poly.pdbx_strand_id
1 'polypeptide(L)'
;MESWLTERRGSKVEVRNPQRGELTKLRRMADANAEAQLMRNQLKESGSLEQRAADEAAKVLGVSRLNHIVCFDMAQLKARNGSVQVFVYATVA
;
A
#
# COMPACT_ATOMS: atom_id res chain seq x y z
N MET A 1 -4.06 -18.05 -20.17
CA MET A 1 -3.58 -17.82 -18.78
C MET A 1 -2.16 -18.34 -18.59
N GLU A 2 -1.82 -19.56 -19.03
CA GLU A 2 -0.45 -20.09 -18.97
C GLU A 2 0.59 -19.26 -19.71
N SER A 3 0.25 -18.74 -20.90
CA SER A 3 1.13 -17.85 -21.69
C SER A 3 1.53 -16.62 -20.90
N TRP A 4 0.55 -15.94 -20.31
CA TRP A 4 0.75 -14.76 -19.47
C TRP A 4 1.59 -15.07 -18.21
N LEU A 5 1.35 -16.21 -17.55
CA LEU A 5 2.15 -16.63 -16.40
C LEU A 5 3.59 -16.98 -16.80
N THR A 6 3.78 -17.59 -17.96
CA THR A 6 5.10 -17.93 -18.51
C THR A 6 5.90 -16.68 -18.82
N GLU A 7 5.27 -15.69 -19.46
CA GLU A 7 5.87 -14.37 -19.73
C GLU A 7 6.27 -13.67 -18.44
N ARG A 8 5.36 -13.60 -17.45
CA ARG A 8 5.64 -12.94 -16.17
C ARG A 8 6.71 -13.63 -15.33
N ARG A 9 6.82 -14.97 -15.41
CA ARG A 9 7.83 -15.75 -14.68
C ARG A 9 9.18 -15.81 -15.39
N GLY A 10 9.22 -15.58 -16.71
CA GLY A 10 10.42 -15.75 -17.54
C GLY A 10 10.83 -17.22 -17.75
N SER A 11 9.97 -18.18 -17.42
CA SER A 11 10.19 -19.61 -17.62
C SER A 11 8.87 -20.34 -17.81
N LYS A 12 8.88 -21.48 -18.52
CA LYS A 12 7.67 -22.24 -18.85
C LYS A 12 6.83 -22.51 -17.60
N VAL A 13 5.57 -22.09 -17.63
CA VAL A 13 4.57 -22.39 -16.59
C VAL A 13 3.54 -23.34 -17.16
N GLU A 14 3.26 -24.42 -16.41
CA GLU A 14 2.19 -25.36 -16.69
C GLU A 14 1.15 -25.25 -15.57
N VAL A 15 -0.12 -25.08 -15.93
CA VAL A 15 -1.24 -24.94 -14.99
C VAL A 15 -2.00 -26.25 -14.94
N ARG A 16 -1.99 -26.88 -13.77
CA ARG A 16 -2.69 -28.15 -13.52
C ARG A 16 -3.73 -28.00 -12.42
N ASN A 17 -4.85 -28.71 -12.54
CA ASN A 17 -5.88 -28.81 -11.49
C ASN A 17 -5.98 -30.24 -10.93
N PRO A 18 -5.06 -30.64 -10.03
CA PRO A 18 -4.98 -32.01 -9.54
C PRO A 18 -6.16 -32.37 -8.64
N GLN A 19 -6.89 -33.42 -9.02
CA GLN A 19 -8.07 -33.88 -8.29
C GLN A 19 -7.75 -34.90 -7.18
N ARG A 20 -6.65 -35.65 -7.30
CA ARG A 20 -6.21 -36.67 -6.33
C ARG A 20 -4.68 -36.76 -6.23
N GLY A 21 -4.20 -37.34 -5.13
CA GLY A 21 -2.78 -37.66 -4.92
C GLY A 21 -1.96 -36.50 -4.31
N GLU A 22 -0.63 -36.62 -4.40
CA GLU A 22 0.32 -35.67 -3.79
C GLU A 22 0.20 -34.25 -4.34
N LEU A 23 -0.08 -34.11 -5.65
CA LEU A 23 -0.27 -32.79 -6.27
C LEU A 23 -1.47 -32.03 -5.66
N THR A 24 -2.51 -32.73 -5.20
CA THR A 24 -3.63 -32.11 -4.49
C THR A 24 -3.21 -31.58 -3.11
N LYS A 25 -2.29 -32.27 -2.41
CA LYS A 25 -1.73 -31.77 -1.15
C LYS A 25 -0.90 -30.50 -1.37
N LEU A 26 -0.05 -30.50 -2.39
CA LEU A 26 0.74 -29.31 -2.78
C LEU A 26 -0.18 -28.13 -3.13
N ARG A 27 -1.26 -28.38 -3.88
CA ARG A 27 -2.25 -27.34 -4.22
C ARG A 27 -2.88 -26.74 -2.96
N ARG A 28 -3.28 -27.57 -2.00
CA ARG A 28 -3.85 -27.13 -0.71
C ARG A 28 -2.85 -26.31 0.12
N MET A 29 -1.58 -26.70 0.14
CA MET A 29 -0.55 -25.91 0.82
C MET A 29 -0.32 -24.55 0.14
N ALA A 30 -0.35 -24.52 -1.19
CA ALA A 30 -0.26 -23.26 -1.93
C ALA A 30 -1.47 -22.35 -1.64
N ASP A 31 -2.67 -22.90 -1.51
CA ASP A 31 -3.87 -22.15 -1.10
C ASP A 31 -3.73 -21.58 0.31
N ALA A 32 -3.33 -22.41 1.29
CA ALA A 32 -3.10 -21.96 2.67
C ALA A 32 -2.02 -20.86 2.74
N ASN A 33 -0.95 -20.99 1.95
CA ASN A 33 0.09 -19.97 1.86
C ASN A 33 -0.45 -18.66 1.26
N ALA A 34 -1.29 -18.73 0.23
CA ALA A 34 -1.90 -17.55 -0.37
C ALA A 34 -2.85 -16.84 0.61
N GLU A 35 -3.68 -17.60 1.33
CA GLU A 35 -4.57 -17.07 2.37
C GLU A 35 -3.80 -16.39 3.50
N ALA A 36 -2.75 -17.02 4.01
CA ALA A 36 -1.89 -16.43 5.05
C ALA A 36 -1.21 -15.14 4.57
N GLN A 37 -0.77 -15.08 3.31
CA GLN A 37 -0.19 -13.85 2.74
C GLN A 37 -1.22 -12.74 2.59
N LEU A 38 -2.45 -13.07 2.18
CA LEU A 38 -3.55 -12.11 2.11
C LEU A 38 -3.87 -11.53 3.49
N MET A 39 -4.04 -12.37 4.52
CA MET A 39 -4.29 -11.91 5.89
C MET A 39 -3.16 -11.01 6.41
N ARG A 40 -1.90 -11.37 6.13
CA ARG A 40 -0.74 -10.54 6.51
C ARG A 40 -0.72 -9.22 5.77
N ASN A 41 -1.08 -9.19 4.49
CA ASN A 41 -1.17 -7.96 3.73
C ASN A 41 -2.32 -7.07 4.22
N GLN A 42 -3.48 -7.64 4.52
CA GLN A 42 -4.59 -6.90 5.14
C GLN A 42 -4.17 -6.33 6.50
N LEU A 43 -3.43 -7.08 7.32
CA LEU A 43 -2.91 -6.61 8.60
C LEU A 43 -1.82 -5.53 8.44
N LYS A 44 -1.00 -5.61 7.39
CA LYS A 44 -0.04 -4.54 7.02
C LYS A 44 -0.75 -3.30 6.49
N GLU A 45 -1.87 -3.47 5.80
CA GLU A 45 -2.75 -2.38 5.41
C GLU A 45 -3.45 -1.74 6.62
N SER A 46 -3.73 -2.51 7.67
CA SER A 46 -4.23 -1.98 8.95
C SER A 46 -3.14 -1.43 9.87
N GLY A 47 -1.85 -1.59 9.54
CA GLY A 47 -0.79 -0.83 10.18
C GLY A 47 -0.91 0.63 9.75
N SER A 48 -0.89 1.54 10.73
CA SER A 48 -1.10 3.00 10.59
C SER A 48 -0.81 3.49 9.16
N LEU A 49 -1.88 3.76 8.42
CA LEU A 49 -1.83 4.33 7.07
C LEU A 49 -0.93 5.57 7.07
N GLU A 50 -0.94 6.30 8.18
CA GLU A 50 -0.10 7.47 8.47
C GLU A 50 1.38 7.12 8.46
N GLN A 51 1.80 6.02 9.13
CA GLN A 51 3.19 5.57 9.11
C GLN A 51 3.64 5.15 7.71
N ARG A 52 2.79 4.46 6.95
CA ARG A 52 3.11 4.08 5.56
C ARG A 52 3.24 5.30 4.66
N ALA A 53 2.32 6.26 4.79
CA ALA A 53 2.38 7.52 4.06
C ALA A 53 3.66 8.31 4.41
N ALA A 54 4.05 8.35 5.70
CA ALA A 54 5.28 8.97 6.16
C ALA A 54 6.54 8.29 5.59
N ASP A 55 6.58 6.95 5.58
CA ASP A 55 7.71 6.18 5.04
C ASP A 55 7.84 6.34 3.51
N GLU A 56 6.72 6.39 2.78
CA GLU A 56 6.72 6.67 1.34
C GLU A 56 7.15 8.11 1.04
N ALA A 57 6.63 9.09 1.79
CA ALA A 57 7.05 10.48 1.65
C ALA A 57 8.54 10.68 1.95
N ALA A 58 9.09 9.98 2.96
CA ALA A 58 10.52 10.01 3.27
C ALA A 58 11.39 9.56 2.09
N LYS A 59 10.98 8.49 1.39
CA LYS A 59 11.68 7.99 0.20
C LYS A 59 11.66 9.00 -0.96
N VAL A 60 10.51 9.61 -1.20
CA VAL A 60 10.35 10.61 -2.27
C VAL A 60 11.21 11.85 -1.99
N LEU A 61 11.28 12.27 -0.73
CA LEU A 61 12.04 13.44 -0.31
C LEU A 61 13.53 13.16 -0.06
N GLY A 62 13.96 11.89 -0.09
CA GLY A 62 15.34 11.49 0.15
C GLY A 62 15.81 11.69 1.60
N VAL A 63 14.89 11.69 2.56
CA VAL A 63 15.18 11.84 4.00
C VAL A 63 15.08 10.50 4.71
N SER A 64 15.72 10.37 5.87
CA SER A 64 15.77 9.10 6.60
C SER A 64 14.43 8.68 7.19
N ARG A 65 13.68 9.63 7.77
CA ARG A 65 12.36 9.43 8.40
C ARG A 65 11.56 10.73 8.42
N LEU A 66 10.24 10.61 8.49
CA LEU A 66 9.30 11.73 8.44
C LEU A 66 8.34 11.67 9.65
N ASN A 67 8.91 11.82 10.84
CA ASN A 67 8.21 11.63 12.12
C ASN A 67 7.53 12.89 12.66
N HIS A 68 7.84 14.06 12.12
CA HIS A 68 7.26 15.34 12.54
C HIS A 68 6.85 16.14 11.31
N ILE A 69 5.55 16.28 11.12
CA ILE A 69 4.97 17.02 9.98
C ILE A 69 4.22 18.23 10.52
N VAL A 70 4.61 19.40 10.04
CA VAL A 70 3.89 20.65 10.29
C VAL A 70 3.27 21.11 8.97
N CYS A 71 1.95 21.18 8.93
CA CYS A 71 1.21 21.65 7.77
C CYS A 71 0.79 23.11 7.98
N PHE A 72 1.08 23.96 6.99
CA PHE A 72 0.58 25.33 6.90
C PHE A 72 -0.41 25.40 5.75
N ASP A 73 -1.65 25.83 6.02
CA ASP A 73 -2.63 26.14 4.98
C ASP A 73 -2.96 27.63 4.97
N MET A 74 -2.91 28.24 3.77
CA MET A 74 -3.21 29.65 3.55
C MET A 74 -4.51 29.77 2.77
N ALA A 75 -5.59 30.14 3.46
CA ALA A 75 -6.86 30.43 2.82
C ALA A 75 -7.09 31.95 2.70
N GLN A 76 -7.41 32.41 1.49
CA GLN A 76 -7.79 33.80 1.24
C GLN A 76 -9.30 33.88 0.98
N LEU A 77 -10.03 34.52 1.89
CA LEU A 77 -11.45 34.79 1.73
C LEU A 77 -11.64 36.20 1.16
N LYS A 78 -12.26 36.30 -0.01
CA LYS A 78 -12.70 37.59 -0.57
C LYS A 78 -14.05 37.96 0.02
N ALA A 79 -14.09 38.99 0.86
CA ALA A 79 -15.32 39.64 1.27
C ALA A 79 -15.59 40.86 0.37
N ARG A 80 -16.85 41.28 0.29
CA ARG A 80 -17.31 42.42 -0.52
C ARG A 80 -16.62 43.75 -0.18
N ASN A 81 -15.96 43.83 0.98
CA ASN A 81 -15.40 45.05 1.55
C ASN A 81 -13.89 44.92 1.86
N GLY A 82 -13.25 43.79 1.52
CA GLY A 82 -11.85 43.53 1.85
C GLY A 82 -11.45 42.06 1.70
N SER A 83 -10.14 41.77 1.76
CA SER A 83 -9.62 40.41 1.79
C SER A 83 -9.23 40.05 3.21
N VAL A 84 -9.69 38.91 3.72
CA VAL A 84 -9.23 38.36 5.00
C VAL A 84 -8.37 37.14 4.71
N GLN A 85 -7.18 37.10 5.33
CA GLN A 85 -6.28 35.95 5.29
C GLN A 85 -6.45 35.18 6.60
N VAL A 86 -6.68 33.87 6.50
CA VAL A 86 -6.79 32.98 7.66
C VAL A 86 -5.68 31.94 7.57
N PHE A 87 -4.95 31.75 8.66
CA PHE A 87 -3.95 30.70 8.82
C PHE A 87 -4.57 29.53 9.58
N VAL A 88 -4.50 28.33 9.01
CA VAL A 88 -4.88 27.09 9.71
C VAL A 88 -3.61 26.30 9.99
N TYR A 89 -3.40 25.97 11.27
CA TYR A 89 -2.27 25.17 11.73
C TYR A 89 -2.76 23.74 12.00
N ALA A 90 -2.15 22.76 11.36
CA ALA A 90 -2.33 21.36 11.69
C ALA A 90 -0.97 20.73 11.95
N THR A 91 -0.77 20.24 13.17
CA THR A 91 0.38 19.40 13.52
C THR A 91 -0.09 17.96 13.53
N VAL A 92 0.51 17.11 12.70
CA VAL A 92 0.31 15.66 12.78
C VAL A 92 1.57 15.10 13.45
N ALA A 93 1.41 14.67 14.69
CA ALA A 93 2.44 14.02 15.50
C ALA A 93 2.45 12.51 15.25
#